data_AF-A0A0W0TUE0-F1
#
_entry.id   AF-A0A0W0TUE0-F1
#
_cell.length_a   1.000
_cell.length_b   1.000
_cell.length_c   1.000
_cell.angle_alpha   90.00
_cell.angle_beta   90.00
_cell.angle_gamma   90.00
#
_symmetry.space_group_name_H-M   'P 1'
#
loop_
_entity.id
_entity.type
_entity.pdbx_description
1 polymer ?
#
loop_
_entity_poly.entity_id
_entity_poly.type
_entity_poly.pdbx_seq_one_letter_code
_entity_poly.pdbx_strand_id
1 'polypeptide(L)'
;MCRQASHRDRFCCADYESPIILDNTMKTKKQIIKCPTCGKPDTWDNNNSYKPFCSHRCKLIDLGEWASESRKIPGNPVNPEQWQETDDVSGHD
;
A
#
# COMPACT_ATOMS: atom_id res chain seq x y z
N MET A 1 -32.21 1.04 -49.51
CA MET A 1 -31.40 2.06 -50.20
C MET A 1 -31.45 3.34 -49.38
N CYS A 2 -30.29 3.83 -48.94
CA CYS A 2 -30.11 4.99 -48.06
C CYS A 2 -30.91 6.21 -48.51
N ARG A 3 -31.66 6.83 -47.60
CA ARG A 3 -32.16 8.20 -47.78
C ARG A 3 -31.15 9.16 -47.14
N GLN A 4 -30.61 10.02 -47.99
CA GLN A 4 -29.65 11.06 -47.64
C GLN A 4 -30.28 12.15 -46.77
N ALA A 5 -29.43 12.68 -45.88
CA ALA A 5 -29.72 13.73 -44.93
C ALA A 5 -29.94 15.11 -45.59
N SER A 6 -30.91 15.84 -45.07
CA SER A 6 -31.16 17.27 -45.23
C SER A 6 -32.34 17.53 -44.29
N HIS A 7 -32.32 18.40 -43.30
CA HIS A 7 -31.74 19.73 -43.22
C HIS A 7 -31.67 20.09 -41.74
N ARG A 8 -30.62 20.84 -41.37
CA ARG A 8 -30.60 21.84 -40.29
C ARG A 8 -31.84 21.86 -39.38
N ASP A 9 -31.80 21.10 -38.30
CA ASP A 9 -32.44 21.56 -37.08
C ASP A 9 -31.49 21.45 -35.90
N ARG A 10 -31.32 22.63 -35.34
CA ARG A 10 -30.42 23.01 -34.28
C ARG A 10 -31.01 22.54 -32.97
N PHE A 11 -30.90 21.26 -32.70
CA PHE A 11 -30.97 20.75 -31.33
C PHE A 11 -29.69 19.99 -31.06
N CYS A 12 -28.75 20.72 -30.47
CA CYS A 12 -27.67 20.16 -29.68
C CYS A 12 -28.26 19.05 -28.82
N CYS A 13 -27.85 17.80 -29.05
CA CYS A 13 -27.87 16.81 -27.99
C CYS A 13 -26.87 17.34 -26.95
N ALA A 14 -27.38 18.23 -26.09
CA ALA A 14 -26.80 18.54 -24.81
C ALA A 14 -26.48 17.20 -24.15
N ASP A 15 -25.23 17.05 -23.77
CA ASP A 15 -24.88 16.60 -22.45
C ASP A 15 -25.71 15.41 -21.99
N TYR A 16 -25.44 14.24 -22.59
CA TYR A 16 -25.49 13.02 -21.79
C TYR A 16 -24.34 13.11 -20.78
N GLU A 17 -24.47 14.05 -19.84
CA GLU A 17 -23.88 13.94 -18.53
C GLU A 17 -24.36 12.58 -18.06
N SER A 18 -23.44 11.62 -18.19
CA SER A 18 -23.56 10.33 -17.56
C SER A 18 -24.02 10.64 -16.14
N PRO A 19 -25.17 10.11 -15.68
CA PRO A 19 -25.57 10.31 -14.32
C PRO A 19 -24.53 9.59 -13.46
N ILE A 20 -23.49 10.31 -13.07
CA ILE A 20 -22.76 10.09 -11.84
C ILE A 20 -23.80 10.29 -10.74
N ILE A 21 -24.53 9.20 -10.47
CA ILE A 21 -25.14 8.89 -9.20
C ILE A 21 -23.99 8.99 -8.18
N LEU A 22 -23.73 10.21 -7.71
CA LEU A 22 -22.79 10.53 -6.64
C LEU A 22 -23.50 10.44 -5.28
N ASP A 23 -24.59 9.67 -5.22
CA ASP A 23 -25.37 9.35 -4.04
C ASP A 23 -25.19 7.87 -3.71
N ASN A 24 -23.93 7.49 -3.49
CA ASN A 24 -23.52 6.73 -2.31
C ASN A 24 -22.00 6.68 -2.23
N THR A 25 -21.50 7.62 -1.42
CA THR A 25 -20.18 7.67 -0.83
C THR A 25 -19.63 6.27 -0.59
N MET A 26 -18.62 5.88 -1.37
CA MET A 26 -17.76 4.74 -1.05
C MET A 26 -17.01 5.08 0.23
N LYS A 27 -17.69 4.98 1.38
CA LYS A 27 -17.17 5.36 2.68
C LYS A 27 -16.22 4.25 3.11
N THR A 28 -15.02 4.25 2.55
CA THR A 28 -13.95 3.33 2.91
C THR A 28 -13.63 3.57 4.38
N LYS A 29 -13.92 2.56 5.22
CA LYS A 29 -13.60 2.59 6.64
C LYS A 29 -12.08 2.66 6.78
N LYS A 30 -11.57 3.84 7.13
CA LYS A 30 -10.15 4.10 7.32
C LYS A 30 -9.64 3.21 8.46
N GLN A 31 -8.71 2.31 8.16
CA GLN A 31 -8.18 1.37 9.14
C GLN A 31 -7.35 2.13 10.18
N ILE A 32 -7.57 1.89 11.47
CA ILE A 32 -6.75 2.47 12.54
C ILE A 32 -5.69 1.45 12.92
N ILE A 33 -4.42 1.87 12.89
CA ILE A 33 -3.26 1.09 13.33
C ILE A 33 -2.60 1.76 14.52
N LYS A 34 -1.82 1.01 15.31
CA LYS A 34 -1.01 1.58 16.39
C LYS A 34 0.42 1.74 15.91
N CYS A 35 1.04 2.89 16.20
CA CYS A 35 2.46 3.09 15.95
C CYS A 35 3.27 2.10 16.80
N PRO A 36 4.14 1.25 16.22
CA PRO A 36 4.87 0.23 16.95
C PRO A 36 5.94 0.81 17.90
N THR A 37 6.34 2.07 17.71
CA THR A 37 7.34 2.75 18.54
C THR A 37 6.73 3.43 19.77
N CYS A 38 5.60 4.12 19.61
CA CYS A 38 5.03 4.94 20.69
C CYS A 38 3.59 4.58 21.08
N GLY A 39 2.98 3.60 20.41
CA GLY A 39 1.63 3.11 20.70
C GLY A 39 0.48 4.03 20.27
N LYS A 40 0.77 5.25 19.78
CA LYS A 40 -0.27 6.19 19.35
C LYS A 40 -1.13 5.59 18.23
N PRO A 41 -2.47 5.74 18.29
CA PRO A 41 -3.33 5.36 17.18
C PRO A 41 -3.08 6.31 16.01
N ASP A 42 -2.94 5.75 14.82
CA ASP A 42 -2.84 6.48 13.57
C ASP A 42 -3.75 5.84 12.53
N THR A 43 -4.20 6.62 11.56
CA THR A 43 -5.06 6.11 10.51
C THR A 43 -4.24 5.69 9.30
N TRP A 44 -4.61 4.59 8.66
CA TRP A 44 -4.01 4.13 7.41
C TRP A 44 -4.39 5.10 6.27
N ASP A 45 -3.70 6.23 6.24
CA ASP A 45 -3.90 7.33 5.30
C ASP A 45 -2.70 7.44 4.36
N ASN A 46 -2.93 7.54 3.05
CA ASN A 46 -1.89 7.76 2.05
C ASN A 46 -1.08 9.06 2.29
N ASN A 47 -1.66 10.04 2.99
CA ASN A 47 -0.96 11.28 3.36
C ASN A 47 0.17 11.07 4.37
N ASN A 48 0.15 9.99 5.17
CA ASN A 48 1.26 9.65 6.06
C ASN A 48 2.30 8.80 5.30
N SER A 49 3.42 9.41 4.88
CA SER A 49 4.53 8.71 4.21
C SER A 49 5.37 7.82 5.14
N TYR A 50 5.14 7.87 6.46
CA TYR A 50 5.90 7.14 7.47
C TYR A 50 5.18 5.92 8.02
N LYS A 51 4.01 5.54 7.48
CA LYS A 51 3.30 4.32 7.89
C LYS A 51 4.24 3.10 7.90
N PRO A 52 4.19 2.21 8.92
CA PRO A 52 3.19 2.14 10.00
C PRO A 52 3.45 3.07 11.20
N PHE A 53 4.43 3.97 11.12
CA PHE A 53 4.78 4.92 12.18
C PHE A 53 3.99 6.21 12.07
N CYS A 54 3.70 6.85 13.21
CA CYS A 54 2.95 8.11 13.23
C CYS A 54 3.80 9.34 12.79
N SER A 55 5.11 9.18 12.63
CA SER A 55 6.03 10.27 12.27
C SER A 55 7.41 9.76 11.84
N HIS A 56 8.18 10.61 11.17
CA HIS A 56 9.58 10.36 10.84
C HIS A 56 10.42 9.99 12.08
N ARG A 57 10.21 10.69 13.20
CA ARG A 57 10.91 10.42 14.45
C ARG A 57 10.72 8.99 14.94
N CYS A 58 9.49 8.47 14.90
CA CYS A 58 9.22 7.10 15.36
C CYS A 58 9.88 6.05 14.45
N LYS A 59 9.90 6.29 13.13
CA LYS A 59 10.66 5.45 12.18
C LYS A 59 12.15 5.41 12.52
N LEU A 60 12.77 6.54 12.84
CA LEU A 60 14.19 6.61 13.19
C LEU A 60 14.52 5.92 14.52
N ILE A 61 13.65 6.05 15.53
CA ILE A 61 13.82 5.36 16.81
C ILE A 61 13.78 3.85 16.59
N ASP A 62 12.80 3.34 15.85
CA ASP A 62 12.70 1.91 15.55
C ASP A 62 13.96 1.39 14.87
N LEU A 63 14.45 2.11 13.84
CA LEU A 63 15.70 1.78 13.17
C LEU A 63 16.90 1.79 14.13
N GLY A 64 16.98 2.76 15.04
CA GLY A 64 18.03 2.84 16.05
C GLY A 64 17.99 1.67 17.05
N GLU A 65 16.80 1.23 17.46
CA GLU A 65 16.62 0.08 18.35
C GLU A 65 17.09 -1.23 17.70
N TRP A 66 16.88 -1.39 16.39
CA TRP A 66 17.44 -2.53 15.64
C TRP A 66 18.96 -2.43 15.47
N ALA A 67 19.46 -1.25 15.10
CA ALA A 67 20.91 -1.05 14.92
C ALA A 67 21.71 -1.21 16.22
N SER A 68 21.10 -0.92 17.37
CA SER A 68 21.69 -1.09 18.70
C SER A 68 21.46 -2.47 19.32
N GLU A 69 20.87 -3.41 18.58
CA GLU A 69 20.51 -4.76 19.06
C GLU A 69 19.54 -4.78 20.26
N SER A 70 18.92 -3.65 20.57
CA SER A 70 17.88 -3.53 21.60
C SER A 70 16.60 -4.26 21.17
N ARG A 71 16.34 -4.32 19.85
CA ARG A 71 15.36 -5.22 19.24
C ARG A 71 16.06 -6.44 18.65
N LYS A 72 15.62 -7.62 19.06
CA LYS A 72 16.10 -8.90 18.56
C LYS A 72 14.98 -9.93 18.49
N ILE A 73 15.09 -10.83 17.52
CA ILE A 73 14.21 -11.98 17.41
C ILE A 73 14.88 -13.12 18.19
N PRO A 74 14.20 -13.72 19.18
CA PRO A 74 14.76 -14.86 19.89
C PRO A 74 14.90 -16.03 18.91
N GLY A 75 16.09 -16.63 18.88
CA GLY A 75 16.39 -17.81 18.06
C GLY A 75 16.77 -19.01 18.93
N ASN A 76 16.67 -20.20 18.33
CA ASN A 76 17.31 -21.39 18.88
C ASN A 76 18.84 -21.25 18.77
N PRO A 77 19.61 -21.92 19.64
CA PRO A 77 21.06 -21.95 19.51
C PRO A 77 21.45 -22.46 18.12
N VAL A 78 22.33 -21.73 17.46
CA VAL A 78 22.85 -22.10 16.14
C VAL A 78 24.00 -23.09 16.34
N ASN A 79 23.94 -24.26 15.71
CA ASN A 79 25.11 -25.12 15.58
C ASN A 79 26.01 -24.55 14.46
N PRO A 80 27.25 -24.12 14.75
CA PRO A 80 28.18 -23.57 13.76
C PRO A 80 28.60 -24.56 12.66
N GLU A 81 28.29 -25.86 12.78
CA GLU A 81 28.56 -26.87 11.75
C GLU A 81 27.38 -27.06 10.79
N GLN A 82 26.24 -26.40 11.04
CA GLN A 82 25.00 -26.57 10.26
C GLN A 82 24.89 -25.60 9.06
N TRP A 83 25.96 -24.89 8.70
CA TRP A 83 25.97 -24.13 7.45
C TRP A 83 25.93 -25.10 6.28
N GLN A 84 24.72 -25.37 5.77
CA GLN A 84 24.54 -26.17 4.59
C GLN A 84 25.03 -25.35 3.38
N GLU A 85 26.20 -25.70 2.85
CA GLU A 85 26.63 -25.30 1.51
C GLU A 85 25.60 -25.85 0.51
N THR A 86 24.61 -25.03 0.16
CA THR A 86 23.71 -25.29 -0.96
C THR A 86 24.10 -24.38 -2.12
N ASP A 87 25.35 -24.47 -2.55
CA ASP A 87 25.85 -23.83 -3.76
C ASP A 87 26.65 -24.87 -4.55
N ASP A 88 25.94 -25.69 -5.33
CA ASP A 88 26.36 -26.24 -6.63
C ASP A 88 25.45 -27.43 -7.04
N VAL A 89 24.32 -27.13 -7.67
CA VAL A 89 23.77 -28.01 -8.72
C VAL A 89 23.70 -27.19 -10.00
N SER A 90 24.87 -26.89 -10.54
CA SER A 90 25.01 -26.62 -11.97
C SER A 90 25.06 -27.95 -12.73
N GLY A 91 24.01 -28.24 -13.49
CA GLY A 91 24.04 -29.08 -14.70
C GLY A 91 24.50 -30.54 -14.60
N HIS A 92 23.55 -31.46 -14.72
CA HIS A 92 23.78 -32.69 -15.47
C HIS A 92 22.63 -32.86 -16.46
N ASP A 93 22.99 -33.17 -17.71
CA ASP A 93 22.23 -33.07 -18.98
C ASP A 93 20.75 -33.48 -18.97
#